data_AF-A0A3D5D5E2-F1
#
_entry.id   AF-A0A3D5D5E2-F1
#
_cell.length_a   1.000
_cell.length_b   1.000
_cell.length_c   1.000
_cell.angle_alpha   90.00
_cell.angle_beta   90.00
_cell.angle_gamma   90.00
#
_symmetry.space_group_name_H-M   'P 1'
#
loop_
_entity.id
_entity.type
_entity.pdbx_description
1 polymer ?
#
loop_
_entity_poly.entity_id
_entity_poly.type
_entity_poly.pdbx_seq_one_letter_code
_entity_poly.pdbx_strand_id
1 'polypeptide(L)'
;MKKLLLLTLTLTFALGAVAKPKKVVMIAGRQSHGPLSHEHKAGIMLLAKCLQENAGDLVAPTVVLNGWPKDNNVFRDVAAVVIYSDGGGRHPALGGNNLEMLGRMMEEGVGFL
;
A
#
# COMPACT_ATOMS: atom_id res chain seq x y z
N MET A 1 -42.78 -15.17 -20.21
CA MET A 1 -41.39 -15.66 -20.14
C MET A 1 -40.36 -14.57 -20.46
N LYS A 2 -40.43 -13.84 -21.59
CA LYS A 2 -39.47 -12.77 -21.92
C LYS A 2 -39.44 -11.59 -20.93
N LYS A 3 -40.59 -11.20 -20.37
CA LYS A 3 -40.67 -10.14 -19.32
C LYS A 3 -40.08 -10.56 -17.97
N LEU A 4 -40.07 -11.86 -17.67
CA LEU A 4 -39.50 -12.41 -16.44
C LEU A 4 -37.97 -12.51 -16.53
N LEU A 5 -37.45 -12.79 -17.74
CA LEU A 5 -36.02 -12.81 -18.06
C LEU A 5 -35.39 -11.40 -18.05
N LEU A 6 -36.17 -10.37 -18.41
CA LEU A 6 -35.73 -8.97 -18.35
C LEU A 6 -35.65 -8.44 -16.91
N LEU A 7 -36.48 -8.96 -16.00
CA LEU A 7 -36.54 -8.51 -14.60
C LEU A 7 -35.39 -9.08 -13.75
N THR A 8 -34.84 -10.24 -14.13
CA THR A 8 -33.68 -10.84 -13.46
C THR A 8 -32.35 -10.24 -13.90
N LEU A 9 -32.27 -9.68 -15.10
CA LEU A 9 -31.07 -9.03 -15.64
C LEU A 9 -30.82 -7.62 -15.05
N THR A 10 -31.88 -6.91 -14.63
CA THR A 10 -31.75 -5.61 -13.96
C THR A 10 -31.41 -5.74 -12.47
N LEU A 11 -31.82 -6.84 -11.82
CA LEU A 11 -31.57 -7.05 -10.38
C LEU A 11 -30.10 -7.39 -10.06
N THR A 12 -29.36 -7.95 -11.03
CA THR A 12 -27.93 -8.27 -10.87
C THR A 12 -27.01 -7.04 -11.02
N PHE A 13 -27.47 -5.97 -11.68
CA PHE A 13 -26.72 -4.72 -11.81
C PHE A 13 -26.88 -3.78 -10.60
N ALA A 14 -27.86 -4.05 -9.74
CA ALA A 14 -28.18 -3.20 -8.57
C ALA A 14 -27.34 -3.52 -7.33
N LEU A 15 -26.67 -4.68 -7.26
CA LEU A 15 -25.66 -4.96 -6.24
C LEU A 15 -24.31 -4.44 -6.74
N GLY A 16 -24.09 -3.13 -6.59
CA GLY A 16 -22.75 -2.56 -6.74
C GLY A 16 -21.79 -3.28 -5.79
N ALA A 17 -20.79 -3.97 -6.34
CA ALA A 17 -19.75 -4.59 -5.53
C ALA A 17 -19.01 -3.47 -4.78
N VAL A 18 -19.08 -3.48 -3.45
CA VAL A 18 -18.24 -2.59 -2.63
C VAL A 18 -16.80 -3.02 -2.87
N ALA A 19 -16.02 -2.17 -3.54
CA ALA A 19 -14.62 -2.43 -3.78
C ALA A 19 -13.89 -2.53 -2.44
N LYS A 20 -13.07 -3.57 -2.27
CA LYS A 20 -12.24 -3.69 -1.07
C LYS A 20 -11.28 -2.50 -0.99
N PRO A 21 -10.98 -1.97 0.22
CA PRO A 21 -9.97 -0.94 0.40
C PRO A 21 -8.65 -1.35 -0.26
N LYS A 22 -8.00 -0.39 -0.91
CA LYS A 22 -6.72 -0.59 -1.60
C LYS A 22 -5.62 -0.82 -0.57
N LYS A 23 -4.93 -1.95 -0.66
CA LYS A 23 -3.80 -2.25 0.22
C LYS A 23 -2.61 -1.35 -0.13
N VAL A 24 -2.09 -0.64 0.86
CA VAL A 24 -0.89 0.20 0.71
C VAL A 24 0.17 -0.27 1.70
N VAL A 25 1.31 -0.74 1.19
CA VAL A 25 2.43 -1.14 2.04
C VAL A 25 3.28 0.09 2.36
N MET A 26 3.42 0.41 3.64
CA MET A 26 4.07 1.62 4.12
C MET A 26 5.33 1.26 4.90
N ILE A 27 6.49 1.52 4.30
CA ILE A 27 7.80 1.13 4.79
C ILE A 27 8.49 2.33 5.44
N ALA A 28 8.81 2.20 6.72
CA ALA A 28 9.71 3.13 7.40
C ALA A 28 11.15 2.62 7.29
N GLY A 29 12.06 3.51 6.87
CA GLY A 29 13.50 3.27 6.96
C GLY A 29 13.97 3.01 8.39
N ARG A 30 15.22 2.51 8.53
CA ARG A 30 15.86 2.35 9.85
C ARG A 30 16.03 3.72 10.52
N GLN A 31 16.09 3.73 11.84
CA GLN A 31 16.43 4.96 12.58
C GLN A 31 17.84 5.41 12.18
N SER A 32 17.95 6.66 11.75
CA SER A 32 19.21 7.27 11.32
C SER A 32 19.46 8.64 11.93
N HIS A 33 18.43 9.25 12.54
CA HIS A 33 18.49 10.58 13.15
C HIS A 33 17.99 10.55 14.60
N GLY A 34 18.30 11.61 15.34
CA GLY A 34 17.80 11.82 16.70
C GLY A 34 16.31 12.21 16.72
N PRO A 35 15.71 12.31 17.93
CA PRO A 35 14.34 12.79 18.10
C PRO A 35 14.11 14.16 17.46
N LEU A 36 12.87 14.45 17.02
CA LEU A 36 12.48 15.72 16.37
C LEU A 36 13.20 16.02 15.04
N SER A 37 13.79 15.00 14.42
CA SER A 37 14.44 15.08 13.10
C SER A 37 13.69 14.21 12.08
N HIS A 38 14.41 13.50 11.19
CA HIS A 38 13.83 12.60 10.20
C HIS A 38 13.32 11.29 10.85
N GLU A 39 12.17 11.38 11.54
CA GLU A 39 11.57 10.26 12.24
C GLU A 39 10.69 9.40 11.32
N HIS A 40 11.34 8.58 10.49
CA HIS A 40 10.70 7.71 9.50
C HIS A 40 9.56 6.86 10.08
N LYS A 41 9.82 6.19 11.22
CA LYS A 41 8.85 5.35 11.92
C LYS A 41 7.64 6.17 12.36
N ALA A 42 7.86 7.31 13.01
CA ALA A 42 6.78 8.15 13.51
C ALA A 42 5.93 8.69 12.36
N GLY A 43 6.58 9.16 11.28
CA GLY A 43 5.90 9.68 10.09
C GLY A 43 5.02 8.62 9.40
N ILE A 44 5.55 7.43 9.15
CA ILE A 44 4.75 6.33 8.56
C ILE A 44 3.59 5.91 9.46
N MET A 45 3.82 5.78 10.77
CA MET A 45 2.77 5.40 11.71
C MET A 45 1.67 6.46 11.79
N LEU A 46 2.04 7.75 11.78
CA LEU A 46 1.08 8.85 11.77
C LEU A 46 0.26 8.87 10.48
N LEU A 47 0.91 8.75 9.32
CA LEU A 47 0.21 8.71 8.04
C LEU A 47 -0.74 7.51 7.94
N ALA A 48 -0.29 6.33 8.37
CA ALA A 48 -1.12 5.13 8.40
C ALA A 48 -2.35 5.32 9.30
N LYS A 49 -2.18 5.92 10.49
CA LYS A 49 -3.29 6.26 11.39
C LYS A 49 -4.28 7.22 10.73
N CYS A 50 -3.78 8.31 10.12
CA CYS A 50 -4.63 9.27 9.43
C CYS A 50 -5.42 8.64 8.29
N LEU A 51 -4.80 7.77 7.49
CA LEU A 51 -5.48 7.04 6.41
C LEU A 51 -6.54 6.09 6.96
N GLN A 52 -6.23 5.34 8.01
CA GLN A 52 -7.18 4.42 8.63
C GLN A 52 -8.41 5.16 9.21
N GLU A 53 -8.19 6.32 9.83
CA GLU A 53 -9.24 7.11 10.48
C GLU A 53 -10.12 7.88 9.49
N ASN A 54 -9.55 8.38 8.38
CA ASN A 54 -10.25 9.30 7.48
C ASN A 54 -10.56 8.71 6.10
N ALA A 55 -9.95 7.58 5.75
CA ALA A 55 -10.06 6.94 4.45
C ALA A 55 -10.04 5.39 4.53
N GLY A 56 -10.40 4.81 5.68
CA GLY A 56 -10.34 3.36 5.91
C GLY A 56 -11.21 2.52 4.96
N ASP A 57 -12.28 3.11 4.42
CA ASP A 57 -13.13 2.49 3.40
C ASP A 57 -12.48 2.46 2.01
N LEU A 58 -11.42 3.24 1.80
CA LEU A 58 -10.71 3.38 0.52
C LEU A 58 -9.31 2.76 0.56
N VAL A 59 -8.64 2.82 1.71
CA VAL A 59 -7.22 2.44 1.87
C VAL A 59 -7.05 1.55 3.11
N ALA A 60 -6.34 0.43 2.91
CA ALA A 60 -5.88 -0.46 3.97
C ALA A 60 -4.36 -0.34 4.12
N PRO A 61 -3.86 0.54 5.01
CA PRO A 61 -2.42 0.70 5.23
C PRO A 61 -1.84 -0.51 5.97
N THR A 62 -0.72 -1.03 5.47
CA THR A 62 0.08 -2.10 6.09
C THR A 62 1.46 -1.56 6.43
N VAL A 63 1.74 -1.35 7.72
CA VAL A 63 3.00 -0.76 8.17
C VAL A 63 4.11 -1.81 8.28
N VAL A 64 5.27 -1.51 7.69
CA VAL A 64 6.52 -2.25 7.80
C VAL A 64 7.59 -1.33 8.37
N LEU A 65 8.30 -1.77 9.40
CA LEU A 65 9.28 -0.94 10.10
C LEU A 65 10.70 -1.45 9.91
N ASN A 66 11.65 -0.52 9.97
CA ASN A 66 13.10 -0.77 9.96
C ASN A 66 13.65 -1.30 8.62
N GLY A 67 13.12 -0.79 7.50
CA GLY A 67 13.58 -1.08 6.16
C GLY A 67 12.68 -2.08 5.41
N TRP A 68 13.23 -2.65 4.33
CA TRP A 68 12.51 -3.56 3.45
C TRP A 68 11.95 -4.77 4.23
N PRO A 69 10.73 -5.26 3.93
CA PRO A 69 10.14 -6.39 4.62
C PRO A 69 11.01 -7.65 4.51
N LYS A 70 11.03 -8.45 5.57
CA LYS A 70 11.70 -9.76 5.56
C LYS A 70 10.96 -10.79 4.69
N ASP A 71 9.65 -10.64 4.56
CA ASP A 71 8.78 -11.48 3.74
C ASP A 71 8.09 -10.62 2.67
N ASN A 72 8.44 -10.89 1.42
CA ASN A 72 7.90 -10.20 0.26
C ASN A 72 6.42 -10.52 -0.02
N ASN A 73 5.82 -11.51 0.65
CA ASN A 73 4.37 -11.77 0.58
C ASN A 73 3.53 -10.57 1.03
N VAL A 74 4.11 -9.63 1.79
CA VAL A 74 3.44 -8.37 2.13
C VAL A 74 3.05 -7.57 0.88
N PHE A 75 3.70 -7.78 -0.25
CA PHE A 75 3.39 -7.11 -1.51
C PHE A 75 2.28 -7.79 -2.33
N ARG A 76 1.74 -8.94 -1.90
CA ARG A 76 0.61 -9.57 -2.59
C ARG A 76 -0.62 -8.64 -2.58
N ASP A 77 -1.24 -8.48 -3.75
CA ASP A 77 -2.41 -7.62 -4.00
C ASP A 77 -2.19 -6.15 -3.56
N VAL A 78 -0.95 -5.67 -3.62
CA VAL A 78 -0.61 -4.29 -3.25
C VAL A 78 -1.06 -3.33 -4.35
N ALA A 79 -1.68 -2.21 -3.94
CA ALA A 79 -2.04 -1.13 -4.86
C ALA A 79 -0.97 -0.04 -4.90
N ALA A 80 -0.27 0.19 -3.78
CA ALA A 80 0.86 1.10 -3.72
C ALA A 80 1.88 0.72 -2.63
N VAL A 81 3.14 1.08 -2.86
CA VAL A 81 4.23 1.03 -1.89
C VAL A 81 4.65 2.45 -1.55
N VAL A 82 4.69 2.78 -0.26
CA VAL A 82 5.18 4.05 0.26
C VAL A 82 6.46 3.78 1.04
N ILE A 83 7.57 4.47 0.74
CA ILE A 83 8.83 4.36 1.46
C ILE A 83 9.22 5.72 2.02
N TYR A 84 9.19 5.86 3.35
CA TYR A 84 9.76 7.02 4.02
C TYR A 84 11.07 6.62 4.70
N SER A 85 12.19 7.09 4.15
CA SER A 85 13.53 6.73 4.62
C SER A 85 14.57 7.78 4.23
N ASP A 86 15.81 7.53 4.65
CA ASP A 86 16.97 8.14 4.02
C ASP A 86 17.04 7.77 2.52
N GLY A 87 17.59 8.69 1.73
CA GLY A 87 17.96 8.44 0.33
C GLY A 87 19.34 7.77 0.19
N GLY A 88 19.81 7.69 -1.06
CA GLY A 88 21.12 7.10 -1.39
C GLY A 88 21.25 5.67 -0.89
N GLY A 89 22.45 5.24 -0.51
CA GLY A 89 22.74 3.85 -0.10
C GLY A 89 21.99 3.32 1.13
N ARG A 90 21.20 4.16 1.82
CA ARG A 90 20.35 3.74 2.95
C ARG A 90 18.87 3.58 2.57
N HIS A 91 18.52 3.82 1.29
CA HIS A 91 17.17 3.65 0.80
C HIS A 91 16.79 2.15 0.76
N PRO A 92 15.68 1.71 1.37
CA PRO A 92 15.27 0.30 1.46
C PRO A 92 15.20 -0.47 0.13
N ALA A 93 14.90 0.23 -0.97
CA ALA A 93 14.84 -0.38 -2.30
C ALA A 93 16.23 -0.73 -2.88
N LEU A 94 17.34 -0.21 -2.34
CA LEU A 94 18.69 -0.45 -2.90
C LEU A 94 19.40 -1.67 -2.31
N GLY A 95 18.73 -2.50 -1.52
CA GLY A 95 19.26 -3.77 -1.01
C GLY A 95 18.94 -4.94 -1.93
N GLY A 96 19.90 -5.83 -2.20
CA GLY A 96 19.65 -7.07 -2.95
C GLY A 96 18.96 -6.83 -4.29
N ASN A 97 17.86 -7.55 -4.53
CA ASN A 97 17.00 -7.41 -5.72
C ASN A 97 15.74 -6.57 -5.49
N ASN A 98 15.68 -5.78 -4.41
CA ASN A 98 14.49 -5.01 -4.04
C ASN A 98 14.10 -3.99 -5.12
N LEU A 99 15.08 -3.32 -5.74
CA LEU A 99 14.83 -2.33 -6.79
C LEU A 99 14.19 -2.97 -8.02
N GLU A 100 14.66 -4.15 -8.42
CA GLU A 100 14.10 -4.92 -9.52
C GLU A 100 12.68 -5.41 -9.20
N MET A 101 12.43 -5.86 -7.96
CA MET A 101 11.10 -6.22 -7.51
C MET A 101 10.14 -5.02 -7.52
N LEU A 102 10.60 -3.85 -7.04
CA LEU A 102 9.81 -2.61 -7.08
C LEU A 102 9.51 -2.19 -8.52
N GLY A 103 10.50 -2.29 -9.42
CA GLY A 103 10.33 -2.03 -10.84
C GLY A 103 9.22 -2.89 -11.47
N ARG A 104 9.26 -4.21 -11.24
CA ARG A 104 8.20 -5.12 -11.71
C ARG A 104 6.82 -4.76 -11.16
N MET A 105 6.73 -4.42 -9.88
CA MET A 105 5.45 -3.98 -9.28
C MET A 105 4.93 -2.71 -9.99
N MET A 106 5.81 -1.75 -10.27
CA MET A 106 5.41 -0.52 -10.98
C MET A 106 4.98 -0.79 -12.43
N GLU A 107 5.64 -1.72 -13.13
CA GLU A 107 5.23 -2.18 -14.47
C GLU A 107 3.82 -2.81 -14.46
N GLU A 108 3.46 -3.49 -13.38
CA GLU A 108 2.12 -4.06 -13.14
C GLU A 108 1.08 -3.01 -12.68
N GLY A 109 1.48 -1.74 -12.55
CA GLY A 109 0.61 -0.62 -12.19
C GLY A 109 0.50 -0.33 -10.68
N VAL A 110 1.39 -0.92 -9.86
CA VAL A 110 1.50 -0.56 -8.44
C VAL A 110 2.07 0.86 -8.31
N GLY A 111 1.39 1.71 -7.55
CA GLY A 111 1.88 3.06 -7.25
C GLY A 111 3.13 3.03 -6.36
N PHE A 112 4.03 4.00 -6.56
CA PHE A 112 5.21 4.16 -5.71
C PHE A 112 5.33 5.60 -5.22
N LEU A 113 5.57 5.76 -3.92
CA LEU A 113 5.83 7.03 -3.24
C LEU A 113 7.07 6.91 -2.35
#